data_AF-A0A916GTQ9-F1
#
_entry.id   AF-A0A916GTQ9-F1
#
_cell.length_a   1.000
_cell.length_b   1.000
_cell.length_c   1.000
_cell.angle_alpha   90.00
_cell.angle_beta   90.00
_cell.angle_gamma   90.00
#
_symmetry.space_group_name_H-M   'P 1'
#
loop_
_entity.id
_entity.type
_entity.pdbx_description
1 polymer ?
#
loop_
_entity_poly.entity_id
_entity_poly.type
_entity_poly.pdbx_seq_one_letter_code
_entity_poly.pdbx_strand_id
1 'polypeptide(L)'
;MSDLHNKPPFKLLWASLLILVLAAIAAAFLAILVHKATLGRPGETGARIHPIVLAGFFIALVIALAAYVTYIVLIFRMWKVVQDGHASLSPGAATALAAIPVVAFIGVFFAVFGLSRELNRVARERALSAKATEGLALAACICWVGGTLIGWIPILGCAGSLIGLIGNILLFTALFQMASAATAIVEAGEAIDPTA
;
A
#
# COMPACT_ATOMS: atom_id res chain seq x y z
N MET A 1 -26.69 -13.64 0.24
CA MET A 1 -25.81 -12.76 -0.59
C MET A 1 -24.48 -12.49 0.14
N SER A 2 -24.04 -13.45 0.96
CA SER A 2 -23.02 -13.35 2.02
C SER A 2 -21.70 -14.05 1.68
N ASP A 3 -21.71 -15.02 0.77
CA ASP A 3 -20.62 -16.02 0.71
C ASP A 3 -19.58 -15.78 -0.41
N LEU A 4 -19.78 -14.79 -1.28
CA LEU A 4 -18.77 -14.36 -2.25
C LEU A 4 -17.80 -13.29 -1.70
N HIS A 5 -18.04 -12.75 -0.50
CA HIS A 5 -17.41 -11.53 -0.01
C HIS A 5 -16.20 -11.72 0.91
N ASN A 6 -15.94 -12.93 1.42
CA ASN A 6 -14.93 -13.13 2.47
C ASN A 6 -13.60 -13.72 2.00
N LYS A 7 -13.47 -14.05 0.70
CA LYS A 7 -12.19 -14.54 0.18
C LYS A 7 -11.13 -13.43 0.20
N PRO A 8 -9.95 -13.71 0.76
CA PRO A 8 -8.82 -12.79 0.85
C PRO A 8 -8.44 -12.38 -0.57
N PRO A 9 -8.19 -11.09 -0.80
CA PRO A 9 -8.28 -10.60 -2.15
C PRO A 9 -6.91 -10.68 -2.81
N PHE A 10 -6.41 -11.89 -3.02
CA PHE A 10 -5.19 -12.14 -3.80
C PHE A 10 -5.29 -11.48 -5.19
N LYS A 11 -6.51 -11.45 -5.76
CA LYS A 11 -6.83 -10.70 -6.99
C LYS A 11 -6.67 -9.18 -6.83
N LEU A 12 -7.02 -8.59 -5.67
CA LEU A 12 -6.78 -7.16 -5.41
C LEU A 12 -5.29 -6.86 -5.19
N LEU A 13 -4.51 -7.80 -4.66
CA LEU A 13 -3.06 -7.66 -4.57
C LEU A 13 -2.41 -7.59 -5.95
N TRP A 14 -2.77 -8.53 -6.85
CA TRP A 14 -2.30 -8.49 -8.23
C TRP A 14 -2.80 -7.25 -8.98
N ALA A 15 -4.05 -6.84 -8.77
CA ALA A 15 -4.57 -5.60 -9.33
C ALA A 15 -3.79 -4.38 -8.81
N SER A 16 -3.51 -4.31 -7.49
CA SER A 16 -2.71 -3.23 -6.90
C SER A 16 -1.30 -3.18 -7.46
N LEU A 17 -0.65 -4.34 -7.59
CA LEU A 17 0.68 -4.45 -8.18
C LEU A 17 0.68 -3.99 -9.64
N LEU A 18 -0.30 -4.43 -10.43
CA LEU A 18 -0.46 -4.01 -11.83
C LEU A 18 -0.66 -2.50 -11.93
N ILE A 19 -1.56 -1.92 -11.11
CA ILE A 19 -1.82 -0.47 -11.11
C ILE A 19 -0.55 0.31 -10.75
N LEU A 20 0.24 -0.16 -9.77
CA LEU A 20 1.49 0.49 -9.39
C LEU A 20 2.59 0.37 -10.44
N VAL A 21 2.71 -0.77 -11.12
CA VAL A 21 3.61 -0.92 -12.26
C VAL A 21 3.20 0.03 -13.39
N LEU A 22 1.91 0.11 -13.70
CA LEU A 22 1.39 1.06 -14.70
C LEU A 22 1.64 2.52 -14.28
N ALA A 23 1.49 2.85 -13.00
CA ALA A 23 1.80 4.18 -12.46
C ALA A 23 3.28 4.53 -12.64
N ALA A 24 4.18 3.59 -12.31
CA ALA A 24 5.62 3.77 -12.44
C ALA A 24 6.05 3.93 -13.91
N ILE A 25 5.47 3.13 -14.82
CA ILE A 25 5.70 3.25 -16.26
C ILE A 25 5.21 4.60 -16.76
N ALA A 26 4.00 5.03 -16.38
CA ALA A 26 3.45 6.33 -16.74
C ALA A 26 4.33 7.49 -16.24
N ALA A 27 4.80 7.43 -14.99
CA ALA A 27 5.70 8.43 -14.41
C ALA A 27 7.06 8.48 -15.12
N ALA A 28 7.66 7.33 -15.42
CA ALA A 28 8.91 7.25 -16.18
C ALA A 28 8.75 7.80 -17.61
N PHE A 29 7.65 7.45 -18.27
CA PHE A 29 7.32 7.98 -19.59
C PHE A 29 7.14 9.50 -19.56
N LEU A 30 6.47 10.04 -18.54
CA LEU A 30 6.36 11.48 -18.32
C LEU A 30 7.72 12.13 -18.15
N ALA A 31 8.58 11.57 -17.30
CA ALA A 31 9.91 12.12 -17.04
C ALA A 31 10.75 12.18 -18.32
N ILE A 32 10.66 11.16 -19.17
CA ILE A 32 11.32 11.13 -20.48
C ILE A 32 10.74 12.21 -21.41
N LEU A 33 9.41 12.36 -21.45
CA LEU A 33 8.75 13.38 -22.26
C LEU A 33 9.10 14.81 -21.80
N VAL A 34 9.11 15.04 -20.48
CA VAL A 34 9.55 16.31 -19.87
C VAL A 34 10.99 16.59 -20.28
N HIS A 35 11.89 15.63 -20.09
CA HIS A 35 13.32 15.78 -20.39
C HIS A 35 13.55 16.11 -21.87
N LYS A 36 12.88 15.41 -22.79
CA LYS A 36 12.93 15.68 -24.23
C LYS A 36 12.35 17.03 -24.60
N ALA A 37 11.23 17.43 -23.99
CA ALA A 37 10.61 18.74 -24.22
C ALA A 37 11.50 19.88 -23.72
N THR A 38 12.25 19.70 -22.63
CA THR A 38 13.20 20.68 -22.10
C THR A 38 14.49 20.78 -22.93
N LEU A 39 14.97 19.69 -23.53
CA LEU A 39 16.22 19.70 -24.33
C LEU A 39 16.02 20.25 -25.76
N GLY A 40 14.80 20.22 -26.30
CA GLY A 40 14.52 20.60 -27.70
C GLY A 40 14.43 22.10 -27.99
N ARG A 41 14.55 22.99 -26.99
CA ARG A 41 14.40 24.45 -27.18
C ARG A 41 15.44 25.26 -26.38
N PRO A 42 16.71 25.32 -26.84
CA PRO A 42 17.68 26.25 -26.28
C PRO A 42 17.27 27.70 -26.62
N GLY A 43 16.64 28.41 -25.68
CA GLY A 43 16.38 29.85 -25.80
C GLY A 43 15.02 30.37 -25.30
N GLU A 44 14.01 29.50 -25.08
CA GLU A 44 12.72 29.93 -24.52
C GLU A 44 12.65 29.66 -23.01
N THR A 45 13.34 30.50 -22.22
CA THR A 45 13.30 30.49 -20.75
C THR A 45 12.02 31.17 -20.22
N GLY A 46 10.86 30.89 -20.84
CA GLY A 46 9.55 31.28 -20.34
C GLY A 46 8.88 30.06 -19.73
N ALA A 47 8.48 30.14 -18.45
CA ALA A 47 7.84 29.07 -17.68
C ALA A 47 6.47 28.63 -18.23
N ARG A 48 6.43 28.12 -19.46
CA ARG A 48 5.25 27.50 -20.07
C ARG A 48 5.26 26.02 -19.73
N ILE A 49 4.45 25.63 -18.75
CA ILE A 49 4.20 24.22 -18.44
C ILE A 49 3.57 23.60 -19.70
N HIS A 50 4.31 22.69 -20.34
CA HIS A 50 3.85 22.07 -21.59
C HIS A 50 2.57 21.26 -21.34
N PRO A 51 1.52 21.36 -22.18
CA PRO A 51 0.24 20.70 -21.93
C PRO A 51 0.36 19.18 -21.80
N ILE A 52 1.36 18.57 -22.46
CA ILE A 52 1.70 17.15 -22.33
C ILE A 52 2.14 16.78 -20.90
N VAL A 53 2.92 17.65 -20.24
CA VAL A 53 3.39 17.44 -18.87
C VAL A 53 2.22 17.54 -17.89
N LEU A 54 1.33 18.51 -18.12
CA LEU A 54 0.13 18.68 -17.31
C LEU A 54 -0.83 17.48 -17.46
N ALA A 55 -1.13 17.06 -18.69
CA ALA A 55 -1.96 15.89 -18.96
C ALA A 55 -1.37 14.62 -18.32
N GLY A 56 -0.06 14.48 -18.44
CA GLY A 56 0.68 13.39 -17.83
C GLY A 56 0.60 13.35 -16.30
N PHE A 57 0.72 14.52 -15.66
CA PHE A 57 0.58 14.64 -14.20
C PHE A 57 -0.82 14.19 -13.75
N PHE A 58 -1.87 14.62 -14.44
CA PHE A 58 -3.25 14.20 -14.12
C PHE A 58 -3.46 12.69 -14.31
N ILE A 59 -2.91 12.10 -15.37
CA ILE A 59 -2.97 10.63 -15.59
C ILE A 59 -2.27 9.91 -14.43
N ALA A 60 -1.05 10.32 -14.09
CA ALA A 60 -0.31 9.72 -12.97
C ALA A 60 -1.07 9.86 -11.64
N LEU A 61 -1.70 11.02 -11.40
CA LEU A 61 -2.52 11.27 -10.22
C LEU A 61 -3.73 10.32 -10.14
N VAL A 62 -4.44 10.12 -11.25
CA VAL A 62 -5.59 9.20 -11.30
C VAL A 62 -5.16 7.75 -11.02
N ILE A 63 -4.05 7.31 -11.61
CA ILE A 63 -3.53 5.95 -11.38
C ILE A 63 -3.09 5.78 -9.92
N ALA A 64 -2.37 6.77 -9.36
CA ALA A 64 -1.94 6.75 -7.96
C ALA A 64 -3.14 6.70 -7.00
N LEU A 65 -4.20 7.47 -7.29
CA LEU A 65 -5.43 7.44 -6.51
C LEU A 65 -6.11 6.07 -6.56
N ALA A 66 -6.18 5.44 -7.74
CA ALA A 66 -6.74 4.10 -7.89
C ALA A 66 -5.93 3.04 -7.10
N ALA A 67 -4.60 3.11 -7.15
CA ALA A 67 -3.73 2.24 -6.35
C ALA A 67 -3.99 2.44 -4.85
N TYR A 68 -4.11 3.69 -4.42
CA TYR A 68 -4.33 4.04 -3.02
C TYR A 68 -5.68 3.55 -2.51
N VAL A 69 -6.76 3.73 -3.28
CA VAL A 69 -8.08 3.18 -2.92
C VAL A 69 -8.02 1.66 -2.79
N THR A 70 -7.34 0.98 -3.71
CA THR A 70 -7.20 -0.48 -3.66
C THR A 70 -6.44 -0.93 -2.42
N TYR A 71 -5.35 -0.22 -2.05
CA TYR A 71 -4.60 -0.44 -0.83
C TYR A 71 -5.48 -0.27 0.43
N ILE A 72 -6.26 0.79 0.51
CA ILE A 72 -7.17 1.04 1.65
C ILE A 72 -8.23 -0.07 1.76
N VAL A 73 -8.83 -0.49 0.65
CA VAL A 73 -9.80 -1.59 0.63
C VAL A 73 -9.17 -2.91 1.08
N LEU A 74 -7.94 -3.18 0.66
CA LEU A 74 -7.19 -4.37 1.06
C LEU A 74 -6.96 -4.39 2.58
N ILE A 75 -6.45 -3.28 3.14
CA ILE A 75 -6.25 -3.12 4.58
C ILE A 75 -7.58 -3.30 5.33
N PHE A 76 -8.65 -2.65 4.88
CA PHE A 76 -9.98 -2.80 5.48
C PHE A 76 -10.42 -4.26 5.57
N ARG A 77 -10.27 -5.02 4.48
CA ARG A 77 -10.67 -6.42 4.43
C ARG A 77 -9.85 -7.30 5.35
N MET A 78 -8.52 -7.12 5.38
CA MET A 78 -7.67 -7.90 6.29
C MET A 78 -7.97 -7.57 7.76
N TRP A 79 -8.25 -6.30 8.08
CA TRP A 79 -8.67 -5.92 9.43
C TRP A 79 -10.00 -6.52 9.84
N LYS A 80 -10.95 -6.75 8.91
CA LYS A 80 -12.20 -7.45 9.22
C LYS A 80 -11.97 -8.91 9.65
N VAL A 81 -10.97 -9.59 9.09
CA VAL A 81 -10.66 -11.00 9.39
C VAL A 81 -10.24 -11.19 10.85
N VAL A 82 -9.58 -10.20 11.44
CA VAL A 82 -9.06 -10.27 12.82
C VAL A 82 -10.05 -9.77 13.88
N GLN A 83 -11.30 -9.43 13.51
CA GLN A 83 -12.30 -8.91 14.46
C GLN A 83 -12.95 -10.03 15.28
N ASP A 84 -12.25 -10.49 16.32
CA ASP A 84 -12.70 -11.52 17.27
C ASP A 84 -13.11 -10.95 18.65
N GLY A 85 -13.38 -9.64 18.71
CA GLY A 85 -13.72 -8.92 19.94
C GLY A 85 -12.52 -8.49 20.79
N HIS A 86 -11.32 -8.97 20.50
CA HIS A 86 -10.08 -8.59 21.19
C HIS A 86 -9.14 -7.74 20.32
N ALA A 87 -9.53 -7.47 19.07
CA ALA A 87 -8.74 -6.68 18.13
C ALA A 87 -8.48 -5.26 18.67
N SER A 88 -7.23 -4.82 18.58
CA SER A 88 -6.80 -3.49 19.03
C SER A 88 -7.44 -2.31 18.26
N LEU A 89 -7.84 -2.52 17.01
CA LEU A 89 -8.44 -1.50 16.15
C LEU A 89 -9.62 -2.07 15.36
N SER A 90 -10.61 -1.21 15.11
CA SER A 90 -11.67 -1.51 14.16
C SER A 90 -11.19 -1.30 12.71
N PRO A 91 -11.76 -2.01 11.73
CA PRO A 91 -11.32 -1.91 10.34
C PRO A 91 -11.48 -0.50 9.75
N GLY A 92 -12.54 0.21 10.16
CA GLY A 92 -12.78 1.60 9.77
C GLY A 92 -11.79 2.57 10.40
N ALA A 93 -11.40 2.35 11.66
CA ALA A 93 -10.39 3.18 12.32
C ALA A 93 -9.01 2.97 11.68
N ALA A 94 -8.63 1.73 11.40
CA ALA A 94 -7.36 1.42 10.76
C ALA A 94 -7.21 2.06 9.37
N THR A 95 -8.26 2.02 8.54
CA THR A 95 -8.24 2.69 7.24
C THR A 95 -8.30 4.19 7.33
N ALA A 96 -9.09 4.76 8.26
CA ALA A 96 -9.15 6.21 8.45
C ALA A 96 -7.80 6.79 8.90
N LEU A 97 -7.09 6.09 9.79
CA LEU A 97 -5.74 6.48 10.22
C LEU A 97 -4.73 6.44 9.06
N ALA A 98 -4.85 5.47 8.15
CA ALA A 98 -4.01 5.40 6.96
C ALA A 98 -4.43 6.39 5.86
N ALA A 99 -5.66 6.90 5.90
CA ALA A 99 -6.25 7.80 4.89
C ALA A 99 -5.82 9.28 5.03
N ILE A 100 -5.65 9.75 6.25
CA ILE A 100 -5.44 11.17 6.55
C ILE A 100 -3.95 11.51 6.40
N PRO A 101 -3.51 12.39 5.48
CA PRO A 101 -2.10 12.52 5.09
C PRO A 101 -1.08 12.73 6.22
N VAL A 102 -1.36 13.63 7.17
CA VAL A 102 -0.46 13.90 8.29
C VAL A 102 -0.49 12.77 9.32
N VAL A 103 -1.68 12.20 9.54
CA VAL A 103 -1.85 11.07 10.46
C VAL A 103 -1.30 9.79 9.84
N ALA A 104 -1.26 9.66 8.52
CA ALA A 104 -0.86 8.47 7.78
C ALA A 104 0.59 8.07 8.06
N PHE A 105 1.46 9.03 8.40
CA PHE A 105 2.83 8.72 8.85
C PHE A 105 2.85 7.84 10.09
N ILE A 106 1.92 8.04 11.02
CA ILE A 106 1.79 7.21 12.23
C ILE A 106 0.78 6.09 11.97
N GLY A 107 -0.29 6.39 11.23
CA GLY A 107 -1.38 5.50 10.88
C GLY A 107 -0.93 4.28 10.09
N VAL A 108 0.12 4.38 9.27
CA VAL A 108 0.69 3.22 8.58
C VAL A 108 1.25 2.19 9.56
N PHE A 109 1.83 2.61 10.69
CA PHE A 109 2.30 1.69 11.73
C PHE A 109 1.14 0.96 12.38
N PHE A 110 0.05 1.67 12.70
CA PHE A 110 -1.13 1.03 13.26
C PHE A 110 -1.81 0.11 12.24
N ALA A 111 -1.98 0.57 11.00
CA ALA A 111 -2.74 -0.13 9.98
C ALA A 111 -2.00 -1.34 9.39
N VAL A 112 -0.67 -1.27 9.25
CA VAL A 112 0.15 -2.33 8.61
C VAL A 112 0.88 -3.16 9.67
N PHE A 113 1.69 -2.52 10.52
CA PHE A 113 2.41 -3.25 11.56
C PHE A 113 1.46 -3.81 12.63
N GLY A 114 0.47 -3.03 13.09
CA GLY A 114 -0.57 -3.52 13.99
C GLY A 114 -1.35 -4.70 13.41
N LEU A 115 -1.73 -4.64 12.13
CA LEU A 115 -2.41 -5.74 11.44
C LEU A 115 -1.59 -7.04 11.45
N SER A 116 -0.28 -6.95 11.20
CA SER A 116 0.59 -8.14 11.23
C SER A 116 0.59 -8.82 12.60
N ARG A 117 0.53 -8.06 13.69
CA ARG A 117 0.47 -8.58 15.06
C ARG A 117 -0.87 -9.23 15.36
N GLU A 118 -1.98 -8.62 14.93
CA GLU A 118 -3.32 -9.17 15.11
C GLU A 118 -3.52 -10.45 14.30
N LEU A 119 -3.06 -10.49 13.04
CA LEU A 119 -3.09 -11.70 12.22
C LEU A 119 -2.31 -12.83 12.90
N ASN A 120 -1.12 -12.53 13.42
CA ASN A 120 -0.33 -13.52 14.14
C ASN A 120 -0.99 -13.95 15.46
N ARG A 121 -1.70 -13.05 16.15
CA ARG A 121 -2.44 -13.39 17.37
C ARG A 121 -3.55 -14.40 17.07
N VAL A 122 -4.42 -14.08 16.11
CA VAL A 122 -5.52 -14.96 15.70
C VAL A 122 -4.98 -16.27 15.13
N ALA A 123 -3.90 -16.23 14.33
CA ALA A 123 -3.27 -17.45 13.82
C ALA A 123 -2.72 -18.33 14.95
N ARG A 124 -2.10 -17.76 15.99
CA ARG A 124 -1.63 -18.53 17.16
C ARG A 124 -2.79 -19.16 17.94
N GLU A 125 -3.85 -18.41 18.17
CA GLU A 125 -5.04 -18.89 18.89
C GLU A 125 -5.72 -20.05 18.15
N ARG A 126 -5.69 -20.02 16.81
CA ARG A 126 -6.23 -21.08 15.94
C ARG A 126 -5.20 -22.15 15.54
N ALA A 127 -4.01 -22.14 16.13
CA ALA A 127 -2.91 -23.06 15.83
C ALA A 127 -2.53 -23.16 14.32
N LEU A 128 -2.65 -22.04 13.59
CA LEU A 128 -2.32 -21.96 12.17
C LEU A 128 -0.82 -21.72 11.95
N SER A 129 -0.28 -22.35 10.90
CA SER A 129 1.14 -22.20 10.51
C SER A 129 1.39 -20.90 9.73
N ALA A 130 0.37 -20.31 9.12
CA ALA A 130 0.48 -19.07 8.36
C ALA A 130 0.75 -17.88 9.30
N LYS A 131 1.86 -17.18 9.06
CA LYS A 131 2.30 -16.05 9.88
C LYS A 131 2.69 -14.88 8.98
N ALA A 132 2.37 -13.67 9.44
CA ALA A 132 2.89 -12.44 8.87
C ALA A 132 4.17 -12.04 9.59
N THR A 133 5.23 -11.69 8.86
CA THR A 133 6.49 -11.26 9.50
C THR A 133 6.35 -9.83 10.04
N GLU A 134 6.26 -9.68 11.36
CA GLU A 134 6.10 -8.38 12.02
C GLU A 134 7.27 -7.42 11.72
N GLY A 135 8.49 -7.94 11.71
CA GLY A 135 9.70 -7.16 11.39
C GLY A 135 9.70 -6.61 9.95
N LEU A 136 9.12 -7.36 9.00
CA LEU A 136 8.99 -6.92 7.61
C LEU A 136 7.97 -5.78 7.48
N ALA A 137 6.82 -5.92 8.15
CA ALA A 137 5.80 -4.87 8.19
C ALA A 137 6.33 -3.59 8.86
N LEU A 138 7.11 -3.72 9.95
CA LEU A 138 7.74 -2.60 10.63
C LEU A 138 8.79 -1.92 9.74
N ALA A 139 9.68 -2.70 9.12
CA ALA A 139 10.70 -2.18 8.21
C ALA A 139 10.07 -1.45 7.02
N ALA A 140 8.98 -1.98 6.45
CA ALA A 140 8.22 -1.29 5.41
C ALA A 140 7.70 0.08 5.87
N CYS A 141 7.12 0.16 7.07
CA CYS A 141 6.64 1.42 7.64
C CYS A 141 7.78 2.43 7.83
N ILE A 142 8.90 2.00 8.41
CA ILE A 142 10.08 2.84 8.64
C ILE A 142 10.66 3.36 7.31
N CYS A 143 10.83 2.49 6.31
CA CYS A 143 11.35 2.88 5.01
C CYS A 143 10.40 3.83 4.27
N TRP A 144 9.07 3.59 4.35
CA TRP A 144 8.11 4.46 3.68
C TRP A 144 8.05 5.86 4.30
N VAL A 145 7.96 5.94 5.63
CA VAL A 145 7.93 7.22 6.36
C VAL A 145 9.27 7.92 6.25
N GLY A 146 10.38 7.23 6.54
CA GLY A 146 11.73 7.77 6.45
C GLY A 146 12.08 8.22 5.03
N GLY A 147 11.77 7.42 4.01
CA GLY A 147 11.97 7.79 2.62
C GLY A 147 11.19 9.04 2.21
N THR A 148 9.94 9.18 2.68
CA THR A 148 9.13 10.37 2.42
C THR A 148 9.71 11.62 3.10
N LEU A 149 10.09 11.51 4.39
CA LEU A 149 10.66 12.63 5.15
C LEU A 149 12.01 13.08 4.58
N ILE A 150 12.89 12.13 4.22
CA ILE A 150 14.17 12.43 3.57
C ILE A 150 13.95 13.01 2.18
N GLY A 151 12.95 12.52 1.44
CA GLY A 151 12.59 12.99 0.11
C GLY A 151 12.15 14.45 0.07
N TRP A 152 11.64 15.00 1.18
CA TRP A 152 11.30 16.43 1.29
C TRP A 152 12.53 17.34 1.37
N ILE A 153 13.72 16.80 1.65
CA ILE A 153 14.97 17.57 1.67
C ILE A 153 15.53 17.62 0.24
N PRO A 154 15.59 18.78 -0.44
CA PRO A 154 15.91 18.87 -1.87
C PRO A 154 17.25 18.23 -2.26
N ILE A 155 18.25 18.29 -1.37
CA ILE A 155 19.60 17.74 -1.61
C ILE A 155 19.62 16.21 -1.46
N LEU A 156 18.73 15.65 -0.63
CA LEU A 156 18.65 14.22 -0.33
C LEU A 156 17.52 13.51 -1.08
N GLY A 157 16.81 14.21 -1.98
CA GLY A 157 15.65 13.70 -2.69
C GLY A 157 15.89 12.36 -3.41
N CYS A 158 17.06 12.20 -4.05
CA CYS A 158 17.44 10.94 -4.71
C CYS A 158 17.57 9.78 -3.71
N ALA A 159 18.21 10.00 -2.56
CA ALA A 159 18.33 8.99 -1.51
C ALA A 159 16.96 8.65 -0.90
N GLY A 160 16.12 9.66 -0.65
CA GLY A 160 14.73 9.48 -0.20
C GLY A 160 13.91 8.64 -1.18
N SER A 161 14.08 8.85 -2.49
CA SER A 161 13.39 8.08 -3.53
C SER A 161 13.79 6.60 -3.55
N LEU A 162 15.07 6.28 -3.33
CA LEU A 162 15.56 4.90 -3.26
C LEU A 162 15.06 4.19 -2.00
N ILE A 163 15.09 4.87 -0.85
CA ILE A 163 14.55 4.34 0.41
C ILE A 163 13.05 4.12 0.28
N GLY A 164 12.32 5.05 -0.35
CA GLY A 164 10.91 4.91 -0.64
C GLY A 164 10.62 3.71 -1.57
N LEU A 165 11.45 3.47 -2.58
CA LEU A 165 11.32 2.30 -3.46
C LEU A 165 11.50 0.98 -2.67
N ILE A 166 12.52 0.91 -1.82
CA ILE A 166 12.74 -0.24 -0.93
C ILE A 166 11.53 -0.42 -0.01
N GLY A 167 11.03 0.65 0.59
CA GLY A 167 9.85 0.62 1.45
C GLY A 167 8.60 0.09 0.73
N ASN A 168 8.40 0.46 -0.53
CA ASN A 168 7.30 -0.08 -1.35
C ASN A 168 7.47 -1.59 -1.58
N ILE A 169 8.67 -2.06 -1.94
CA ILE A 169 8.92 -3.50 -2.13
C ILE A 169 8.63 -4.27 -0.84
N LEU A 170 9.14 -3.79 0.30
CA LEU A 170 8.90 -4.42 1.61
C LEU A 170 7.41 -4.41 1.98
N LEU A 171 6.71 -3.30 1.72
CA LEU A 171 5.27 -3.18 1.96
C LEU A 171 4.50 -4.20 1.13
N PHE A 172 4.83 -4.35 -0.15
CA PHE A 172 4.22 -5.36 -1.01
C PHE A 172 4.44 -6.76 -0.46
N THR A 173 5.68 -7.13 -0.13
CA THR A 173 6.00 -8.44 0.42
C THR A 173 5.24 -8.68 1.74
N ALA A 174 5.16 -7.66 2.61
CA ALA A 174 4.40 -7.74 3.86
C ALA A 174 2.90 -7.93 3.61
N LEU A 175 2.31 -7.18 2.68
CA LEU A 175 0.89 -7.31 2.31
C LEU A 175 0.58 -8.68 1.71
N PHE A 176 1.47 -9.26 0.91
CA PHE A 176 1.31 -10.63 0.42
C PHE A 176 1.31 -11.66 1.56
N GLN A 177 2.24 -11.55 2.52
CA GLN A 177 2.27 -12.43 3.69
C GLN A 177 1.02 -12.28 4.56
N MET A 178 0.59 -11.04 4.82
CA MET A 178 -0.60 -10.74 5.61
C MET A 178 -1.87 -11.23 4.92
N ALA A 179 -2.01 -11.06 3.61
CA ALA A 179 -3.16 -11.56 2.88
C ALA A 179 -3.21 -13.09 2.90
N SER A 180 -2.07 -13.76 2.75
CA SER A 180 -1.97 -15.23 2.87
C SER A 180 -2.38 -15.71 4.28
N ALA A 181 -1.90 -15.03 5.33
CA ALA A 181 -2.31 -15.34 6.69
C ALA A 181 -3.82 -15.11 6.91
N ALA A 182 -4.36 -14.01 6.39
CA ALA A 182 -5.79 -13.73 6.42
C ALA A 182 -6.60 -14.82 5.70
N THR A 183 -6.11 -15.35 4.56
CA THR A 183 -6.70 -16.51 3.88
C THR A 183 -6.83 -17.71 4.77
N ALA A 184 -5.71 -18.11 5.37
CA ALA A 184 -5.67 -19.31 6.20
C ALA A 184 -6.62 -19.19 7.40
N ILE A 185 -6.77 -17.97 7.96
CA ILE A 185 -7.70 -17.72 9.06
C ILE A 185 -9.16 -17.87 8.61
N VAL A 186 -9.52 -17.35 7.42
CA VAL A 186 -10.88 -17.48 6.87
C VAL A 186 -11.19 -18.93 6.55
N GLU A 187 -10.30 -19.64 5.85
CA GLU A 187 -10.47 -21.05 5.49
C GLU A 187 -10.59 -21.95 6.74
N ALA A 188 -9.80 -21.67 7.78
CA ALA A 188 -9.93 -22.36 9.06
C ALA A 188 -11.26 -22.05 9.78
N GLY A 189 -11.82 -20.85 9.59
CA GLY A 189 -13.14 -20.51 10.11
C GLY A 189 -14.26 -21.29 9.42
N GLU A 190 -14.24 -21.33 8.09
CA GLU A 190 -15.21 -22.09 7.27
C GLU A 190 -15.16 -23.61 7.57
N ALA A 191 -13.98 -24.15 7.90
CA ALA A 191 -13.83 -25.55 8.29
C ALA A 191 -14.45 -25.88 9.66
N ILE A 192 -14.55 -24.90 10.56
CA ILE A 192 -15.12 -25.06 11.91
C ILE A 192 -16.64 -24.85 11.88
N ASP A 193 -17.12 -23.91 11.08
CA ASP A 193 -18.55 -23.66 10.86
C ASP A 193 -18.86 -23.52 9.36
N PRO A 194 -19.23 -24.63 8.68
CA PRO A 194 -19.49 -24.63 7.24
C PRO A 194 -20.82 -23.93 6.86
N THR A 195 -21.55 -23.38 7.83
CA THR A 195 -22.85 -22.71 7.63
C THR A 195 -22.85 -21.22 7.94
N ALA A 196 -21.72 -20.65 8.36
CA ALA A 196 -21.54 -19.22 8.70
C ALA A 196 -20.91 -18.39 7.57
#